data_AF-A0A7Y9BRD6-F1
#
_entry.id   AF-A0A7Y9BRD6-F1
#
_cell.length_a   1.000
_cell.length_b   1.000
_cell.length_c   1.000
_cell.angle_alpha   90.00
_cell.angle_beta   90.00
_cell.angle_gamma   90.00
#
_symmetry.space_group_name_H-M   'P 1'
#
loop_
_entity.id
_entity.type
_entity.pdbx_description
1 polymer ?
#
loop_
_entity_poly.entity_id
_entity_poly.type
_entity_poly.pdbx_seq_one_letter_code
_entity_poly.pdbx_strand_id
1 'polypeptide(L)'
;HPLALEPLAPPRPPALELRVHGVHGASPEELLDDPRTVRVTGDATAAVFRRAADADAESHPERYAGRPVVEAYCWSRLTSGNGSRALWLLLLPFMVVNLAHWARPATPPAPDGTPAPRAVRAYGVLVRLLALSLTLLLIAAACEVALDLLAWQCAGTAACTASHSWLRFAEPGGWWGQPGRRLALGALLPAALTGLLWFLSNRTWSAYESQTPPQE
;
A
#
# COMPACT_ATOMS: atom_id res chain seq x y z
N HIS A 1 56.42 -29.48 -7.00
CA HIS A 1 55.27 -28.73 -7.52
C HIS A 1 53.97 -29.43 -7.10
N PRO A 2 53.26 -28.96 -6.07
CA PRO A 2 51.84 -29.28 -5.93
C PRO A 2 51.02 -28.21 -6.65
N LEU A 3 50.06 -28.65 -7.47
CA LEU A 3 49.04 -27.80 -8.10
C LEU A 3 48.13 -27.24 -7.01
N ALA A 4 48.06 -25.91 -6.90
CA ALA A 4 47.07 -25.26 -6.06
C ALA A 4 45.68 -25.52 -6.62
N LEU A 5 44.80 -26.10 -5.81
CA LEU A 5 43.36 -26.13 -6.06
C LEU A 5 42.87 -24.68 -6.03
N GLU A 6 42.48 -24.17 -7.20
CA GLU A 6 41.78 -22.90 -7.32
C GLU A 6 40.47 -23.00 -6.52
N PRO A 7 40.18 -22.07 -5.59
CA PRO A 7 38.90 -22.05 -4.91
C PRO A 7 37.81 -21.77 -5.95
N LEU A 8 36.98 -22.77 -6.24
CA LEU A 8 35.74 -22.59 -7.00
C LEU A 8 34.94 -21.47 -6.33
N ALA A 9 34.84 -20.33 -7.01
CA ALA A 9 33.94 -19.25 -6.59
C ALA A 9 32.54 -19.85 -6.37
N PRO A 10 31.80 -19.41 -5.33
CA PRO A 10 30.44 -19.89 -5.11
C PRO A 10 29.63 -19.70 -6.40
N PRO A 11 28.76 -20.65 -6.76
CA PRO A 11 27.97 -20.56 -7.98
C PRO A 11 27.19 -19.24 -7.96
N ARG A 12 27.40 -18.41 -8.97
CA ARG A 12 26.63 -17.17 -9.11
C ARG A 12 25.16 -17.55 -9.29
N PRO A 13 24.22 -16.83 -8.66
CA PRO A 13 22.81 -17.04 -8.93
C PRO A 13 22.53 -16.83 -10.42
N PRO A 14 21.55 -17.55 -11.00
CA PRO A 14 21.22 -17.40 -12.41
C PRO A 14 20.75 -15.96 -12.68
N ALA A 15 21.07 -15.43 -13.86
CA ALA A 15 20.53 -14.15 -14.29
C ALA A 15 19.00 -14.26 -14.42
N LEU A 16 18.26 -13.19 -14.10
CA LEU A 16 16.80 -13.17 -14.15
C LEU A 16 16.30 -12.14 -15.18
N GLU A 17 15.33 -12.53 -15.99
CA GLU A 17 14.57 -11.66 -16.88
C GLU A 17 13.13 -11.56 -16.37
N LEU A 18 12.72 -10.38 -15.89
CA LEU A 18 11.36 -10.16 -15.41
C LEU A 18 10.48 -9.56 -16.51
N ARG A 19 9.49 -10.31 -16.97
CA ARG A 19 8.47 -9.87 -17.91
C ARG A 19 7.25 -9.38 -17.16
N VAL A 20 6.81 -8.17 -17.51
CA VAL A 20 5.67 -7.51 -16.86
C VAL A 20 4.69 -7.05 -17.93
N HIS A 21 3.42 -7.43 -17.80
CA HIS A 21 2.39 -6.97 -18.72
C HIS A 21 2.03 -5.50 -18.48
N GLY A 22 1.54 -4.83 -19.54
CA GLY A 22 0.93 -3.50 -19.45
C GLY A 22 -0.44 -3.52 -18.77
N VAL A 23 -1.16 -2.39 -18.80
CA VAL A 23 -2.44 -2.21 -18.09
C VAL A 23 -3.58 -3.11 -18.60
N HIS A 24 -3.50 -3.60 -19.84
CA HIS A 24 -4.50 -4.50 -20.42
C HIS A 24 -4.47 -5.91 -19.82
N GLY A 25 -3.46 -6.22 -19.01
CA GLY A 25 -3.25 -7.56 -18.47
C GLY A 25 -2.64 -8.52 -19.51
N ALA A 26 -2.04 -9.60 -19.01
CA ALA A 26 -1.69 -10.79 -19.78
C ALA A 26 -1.66 -11.98 -18.83
N SER A 27 -1.93 -13.17 -19.35
CA SER A 27 -1.77 -14.40 -18.57
C SER A 27 -0.28 -14.74 -18.38
N PRO A 28 0.09 -15.49 -17.33
CA PRO A 28 1.47 -15.96 -17.19
C PRO A 28 1.90 -16.83 -18.38
N GLU A 29 0.97 -17.59 -18.98
CA GLU A 29 1.22 -18.42 -20.16
C GLU A 29 1.61 -17.57 -21.38
N GLU A 30 0.91 -16.45 -21.59
CA GLU A 30 1.22 -15.48 -22.66
C GLU A 30 2.56 -14.77 -22.43
N LEU A 31 2.86 -14.36 -21.19
CA LEU A 31 4.12 -13.68 -20.86
C LEU A 31 5.35 -14.60 -21.00
N LEU A 32 5.18 -15.88 -20.64
CA LEU A 32 6.25 -16.88 -20.65
C LEU A 32 6.33 -17.65 -21.97
N ASP A 33 5.34 -17.49 -22.85
CA ASP A 33 5.17 -18.27 -24.09
C ASP A 33 5.23 -19.79 -23.81
N ASP A 34 4.61 -20.21 -22.70
CA ASP A 34 4.59 -21.61 -22.25
C ASP A 34 3.28 -21.92 -21.51
N PRO A 35 2.53 -22.97 -21.90
CA PRO A 35 1.27 -23.33 -21.23
C PRO A 35 1.47 -23.93 -19.83
N ARG A 36 2.69 -24.32 -19.44
CA ARG A 36 3.00 -24.95 -18.16
C ARG A 36 3.72 -23.96 -17.28
N THR A 37 2.95 -23.10 -16.62
CA THR A 37 3.47 -22.12 -15.68
C THR A 37 3.30 -22.60 -14.23
N VAL A 38 4.22 -22.20 -13.37
CA VAL A 38 4.18 -22.46 -11.92
C VAL A 38 4.35 -21.15 -11.16
N ARG A 39 3.57 -20.97 -10.09
CA ARG A 39 3.70 -19.80 -9.21
C ARG A 39 4.87 -20.01 -8.26
N VAL A 40 5.85 -19.12 -8.34
CA VAL A 40 7.06 -19.13 -7.49
C VAL A 40 6.81 -18.39 -6.18
N THR A 41 6.17 -17.22 -6.26
CA THR A 41 5.85 -16.40 -5.09
C THR A 41 4.61 -15.53 -5.35
N GLY A 42 4.05 -14.97 -4.28
CA GLY A 42 2.83 -14.18 -4.29
C GLY A 42 1.56 -15.02 -4.13
N ASP A 43 0.43 -14.43 -4.49
CA ASP A 43 -0.89 -14.96 -4.16
C ASP A 43 -1.81 -15.07 -5.40
N ALA A 44 -3.12 -15.12 -5.19
CA ALA A 44 -4.09 -15.16 -6.29
C ALA A 44 -4.33 -13.77 -6.92
N THR A 45 -3.78 -12.70 -6.36
CA THR A 45 -4.00 -11.32 -6.81
C THR A 45 -2.79 -10.78 -7.59
N ALA A 46 -1.59 -10.98 -7.05
CA ALA A 46 -0.35 -10.66 -7.73
C ALA A 46 0.71 -11.71 -7.41
N ALA A 47 1.38 -12.21 -8.44
CA ALA A 47 2.30 -13.31 -8.29
C ALA A 47 3.38 -13.32 -9.38
N VAL A 48 4.51 -13.92 -9.04
CA VAL A 48 5.59 -14.23 -9.97
C VAL A 48 5.45 -15.68 -10.41
N PHE A 49 5.49 -15.87 -11.71
CA PHE A 49 5.39 -17.17 -12.36
C PHE A 49 6.67 -17.48 -13.12
N ARG A 50 6.97 -18.76 -13.24
CA ARG A 50 8.01 -19.31 -14.13
C ARG A 50 7.43 -20.41 -15.00
N ARG A 51 8.16 -20.76 -16.05
CA ARG A 51 7.92 -22.02 -16.75
C ARG A 51 8.20 -23.17 -15.80
N ALA A 52 7.41 -24.24 -15.87
CA ALA A 52 7.59 -25.41 -15.01
C ALA A 52 8.99 -26.04 -15.16
N ALA A 53 9.60 -25.92 -16.34
CA ALA A 53 10.97 -26.37 -16.61
C ALA A 53 12.06 -25.52 -15.94
N ASP A 54 11.70 -24.31 -15.48
CA ASP A 54 12.61 -23.37 -14.82
C ASP A 54 12.32 -23.22 -13.32
N ALA A 55 11.52 -24.14 -12.75
CA ALA A 55 11.10 -24.11 -11.35
C ALA A 55 12.25 -24.37 -10.36
N ASP A 56 13.26 -25.13 -10.77
CA ASP A 56 14.42 -25.56 -9.98
C ASP A 56 15.69 -24.75 -10.31
N ALA A 57 15.56 -23.60 -10.97
CA ALA A 57 16.69 -22.85 -11.52
C ALA A 57 17.73 -22.42 -10.47
N GLU A 58 17.31 -22.13 -9.24
CA GLU A 58 18.20 -21.84 -8.10
C GLU A 58 18.98 -23.05 -7.62
N SER A 59 18.40 -24.25 -7.79
CA SER A 59 19.04 -25.52 -7.39
C SER A 59 20.03 -26.01 -8.45
N HIS A 60 19.88 -25.52 -9.68
CA HIS A 60 20.67 -25.91 -10.85
C HIS A 60 21.16 -24.71 -11.68
N PRO A 61 21.88 -23.74 -11.07
CA PRO A 61 22.33 -22.52 -11.75
C PRO A 61 23.22 -22.81 -12.96
N GLU A 62 23.92 -23.95 -12.98
CA GLU A 62 24.76 -24.42 -14.08
C GLU A 62 23.98 -24.62 -15.39
N ARG A 63 22.69 -24.97 -15.32
CA ARG A 63 21.83 -25.16 -16.50
C ARG A 63 21.49 -23.84 -17.20
N TYR A 64 21.73 -22.71 -16.52
CA TYR A 64 21.39 -21.37 -16.96
C TYR A 64 22.63 -20.50 -17.22
N ALA A 65 23.82 -21.11 -17.28
CA ALA A 65 25.04 -20.40 -17.66
C ALA A 65 24.88 -19.73 -19.04
N GLY A 66 24.86 -18.40 -19.07
CA GLY A 66 24.73 -17.61 -20.29
C GLY A 66 23.30 -17.36 -20.78
N ARG A 67 22.25 -17.80 -20.05
CA ARG A 67 20.85 -17.45 -20.36
C ARG A 67 20.08 -17.04 -19.10
N PRO A 68 19.26 -15.99 -19.15
CA PRO A 68 18.44 -15.63 -18.00
C PRO A 68 17.30 -16.64 -17.79
N VAL A 69 16.92 -16.82 -16.54
CA VAL A 69 15.67 -17.44 -16.12
C VAL A 69 14.57 -16.41 -16.31
N VAL A 70 13.56 -16.76 -17.11
CA VAL A 70 12.46 -15.83 -17.43
C VAL A 70 11.35 -16.00 -16.40
N GLU A 71 10.99 -14.89 -15.77
CA GLU A 71 9.89 -14.79 -14.82
C GLU A 71 8.80 -13.87 -15.37
N ALA A 72 7.55 -14.17 -15.06
CA ALA A 72 6.41 -13.32 -15.38
C ALA A 72 5.81 -12.78 -14.09
N TYR A 73 5.77 -11.45 -13.93
CA TYR A 73 5.02 -10.81 -12.87
C TYR A 73 3.63 -10.42 -13.36
N CYS A 74 2.62 -11.12 -12.86
CA CYS A 74 1.23 -10.90 -13.20
C CYS A 74 0.53 -10.11 -12.09
N TRP A 75 -0.02 -8.94 -12.45
CA TRP A 75 -0.59 -7.98 -11.49
C TRP A 75 -1.98 -7.48 -11.89
N SER A 76 -2.55 -7.94 -13.01
CA SER A 76 -3.83 -7.48 -13.56
C SER A 76 -5.01 -7.57 -12.58
N ARG A 77 -5.00 -8.52 -11.65
CA ARG A 77 -6.05 -8.66 -10.63
C ARG A 77 -6.01 -7.56 -9.56
N LEU A 78 -4.88 -6.86 -9.39
CA LEU A 78 -4.79 -5.65 -8.56
C LEU A 78 -5.61 -4.47 -9.11
N THR A 79 -5.90 -4.44 -10.42
CA THR A 79 -6.66 -3.35 -11.08
C THR A 79 -8.01 -3.76 -11.68
N SER A 80 -8.38 -5.06 -11.71
CA SER A 80 -9.62 -5.55 -12.35
C SER A 80 -10.74 -6.13 -11.44
N GLY A 81 -10.53 -6.43 -10.15
CA GLY A 81 -11.59 -6.94 -9.24
C GLY A 81 -12.21 -6.02 -8.17
N ASN A 82 -13.51 -6.24 -7.91
CA ASN A 82 -14.35 -5.90 -6.73
C ASN A 82 -14.93 -4.47 -6.56
N GLY A 83 -16.21 -4.37 -6.17
CA GLY A 83 -16.93 -3.11 -5.96
C GLY A 83 -16.45 -2.28 -4.77
N SER A 84 -15.72 -2.91 -3.84
CA SER A 84 -14.96 -2.22 -2.79
C SER A 84 -13.91 -1.26 -3.36
N ARG A 85 -13.60 -1.32 -4.66
CA ARG A 85 -12.73 -0.33 -5.28
C ARG A 85 -13.28 1.09 -5.29
N ALA A 86 -14.61 1.29 -5.22
CA ALA A 86 -15.17 2.64 -5.09
C ALA A 86 -14.65 3.36 -3.83
N LEU A 87 -14.33 2.61 -2.77
CA LEU A 87 -13.71 3.16 -1.55
C LEU A 87 -12.31 3.75 -1.82
N TRP A 88 -11.60 3.32 -2.88
CA TRP A 88 -10.33 3.95 -3.27
C TRP A 88 -10.51 5.40 -3.69
N LEU A 89 -11.69 5.81 -4.16
CA LEU A 89 -11.91 7.21 -4.53
C LEU A 89 -11.80 8.15 -3.32
N LEU A 90 -12.16 7.67 -2.12
CA LEU A 90 -11.94 8.41 -0.87
C LEU A 90 -10.45 8.58 -0.56
N LEU A 91 -9.62 7.60 -0.98
CA LEU A 91 -8.18 7.59 -0.76
C LEU A 91 -7.39 8.24 -1.91
N LEU A 92 -8.03 8.48 -3.06
CA LEU A 92 -7.44 9.12 -4.24
C LEU A 92 -6.63 10.39 -3.91
N PRO A 93 -7.15 11.37 -3.15
CA PRO A 93 -6.36 12.57 -2.83
C PRO A 93 -5.06 12.24 -2.08
N PHE A 94 -5.06 11.24 -1.20
CA PHE A 94 -3.85 10.78 -0.51
C PHE A 94 -2.88 10.06 -1.45
N MET A 95 -3.39 9.28 -2.40
CA MET A 95 -2.57 8.62 -3.42
C MET A 95 -1.83 9.64 -4.29
N VAL A 96 -2.51 10.71 -4.70
CA VAL A 96 -1.90 11.79 -5.51
C VAL A 96 -0.80 12.49 -4.72
N VAL A 97 -1.02 12.77 -3.43
CA VAL A 97 0.01 13.38 -2.57
C VAL A 97 1.20 12.46 -2.35
N ASN A 98 0.96 11.16 -2.17
CA ASN A 98 2.02 10.16 -2.11
C ASN A 98 2.84 10.14 -3.42
N LEU A 99 2.17 10.14 -4.58
CA LEU A 99 2.83 10.23 -5.88
C LEU A 99 3.66 11.53 -6.01
N ALA A 100 3.10 12.67 -5.60
CA ALA A 100 3.80 13.94 -5.62
C ALA A 100 5.06 13.90 -4.75
N HIS A 101 5.01 13.25 -3.58
CA HIS A 101 6.19 13.06 -2.75
C HIS A 101 7.33 12.34 -3.50
N TRP A 102 7.01 11.28 -4.24
CA TRP A 102 7.97 10.52 -5.04
C TRP A 102 8.37 11.20 -6.34
N ALA A 103 7.53 12.07 -6.89
CA ALA A 103 7.81 12.88 -8.09
C ALA A 103 8.70 14.10 -7.81
N ARG A 104 9.31 14.19 -6.61
CA ARG A 104 10.23 15.26 -6.24
C ARG A 104 11.40 15.31 -7.23
N PRO A 105 11.79 16.51 -7.72
CA PRO A 105 12.93 16.65 -8.62
C PRO A 105 14.20 16.02 -8.04
N ALA A 106 14.86 15.16 -8.82
CA ALA A 106 16.13 14.57 -8.43
C ALA A 106 17.21 15.66 -8.46
N THR A 107 17.70 16.03 -7.28
CA THR A 107 18.91 16.84 -7.14
C THR A 107 20.01 15.94 -6.62
N PRO A 108 21.05 15.64 -7.41
CA PRO A 108 22.20 14.88 -6.94
C PRO A 108 22.73 15.49 -5.64
N PRO A 109 23.13 14.67 -4.65
CA PRO A 109 23.81 15.19 -3.48
C PRO A 109 25.05 15.95 -3.95
N ALA A 110 25.17 17.21 -3.55
CA ALA A 110 26.33 17.98 -3.93
C ALA A 110 27.57 17.42 -3.21
N PRO A 111 28.72 17.27 -3.90
CA PRO A 111 29.92 16.65 -3.32
C PRO A 111 30.46 17.38 -2.08
N ASP A 112 30.09 18.64 -1.91
CA ASP A 112 30.50 19.56 -0.85
C ASP A 112 29.50 19.63 0.32
N GLY A 113 28.45 18.79 0.30
CA GLY A 113 27.40 18.81 1.32
C GLY A 113 26.50 20.04 1.23
N THR A 114 26.51 20.77 0.11
CA THR A 114 25.62 21.93 -0.04
C THR A 114 24.15 21.51 0.02
N PRO A 115 23.31 22.24 0.78
CA PRO A 115 21.92 21.88 0.97
C PRO A 115 21.15 21.94 -0.35
N ALA A 116 20.16 21.06 -0.49
CA ALA A 116 19.29 21.02 -1.65
C ALA A 116 18.70 22.41 -1.96
N PRO A 117 18.48 22.75 -3.24
CA PRO A 117 17.93 24.05 -3.65
C PRO A 117 16.66 24.41 -2.86
N ARG A 118 16.52 25.69 -2.51
CA ARG A 118 15.38 26.19 -1.72
C ARG A 118 14.02 25.75 -2.29
N ALA A 119 13.89 25.74 -3.61
CA ALA A 119 12.69 25.28 -4.31
C ALA A 119 12.35 23.80 -4.01
N VAL A 120 13.35 22.92 -3.97
CA VAL A 120 13.18 21.48 -3.72
C VAL A 120 12.85 21.19 -2.25
N ARG A 121 13.32 22.05 -1.33
CA ARG A 121 12.88 22.05 0.08
C ARG A 121 11.46 22.57 0.23
N ALA A 122 11.13 23.68 -0.41
CA ALA A 122 9.79 24.27 -0.37
C ALA A 122 8.74 23.30 -0.92
N TYR A 123 9.02 22.63 -2.05
CA TYR A 123 8.19 21.56 -2.59
C TYR A 123 7.90 20.47 -1.55
N GLY A 124 8.96 19.96 -0.88
CA GLY A 124 8.80 18.94 0.15
C GLY A 124 7.94 19.39 1.33
N VAL A 125 8.07 20.66 1.76
CA VAL A 125 7.22 21.24 2.82
C VAL A 125 5.77 21.36 2.35
N LEU A 126 5.54 21.87 1.14
CA LEU A 126 4.19 22.03 0.59
C LEU A 126 3.46 20.69 0.44
N VAL A 127 4.14 19.66 -0.05
CA VAL A 127 3.57 18.31 -0.15
C VAL A 127 3.22 17.75 1.24
N ARG A 128 4.06 17.98 2.26
CA ARG A 128 3.77 17.57 3.64
C ARG A 128 2.58 18.33 4.24
N LEU A 129 2.48 19.64 4.00
CA LEU A 129 1.35 20.44 4.44
C LEU A 129 0.06 19.99 3.75
N LEU A 130 0.11 19.69 2.46
CA LEU A 130 -1.03 19.17 1.72
C LEU A 130 -1.47 17.80 2.28
N ALA A 131 -0.54 16.89 2.55
CA ALA A 131 -0.82 15.61 3.20
C ALA A 131 -1.51 15.78 4.56
N LEU A 132 -0.98 16.70 5.38
CA LEU A 132 -1.55 17.01 6.70
C LEU A 132 -2.96 17.58 6.58
N SER A 133 -3.16 18.55 5.69
CA SER A 133 -4.47 19.17 5.45
C SER A 133 -5.52 18.14 5.00
N LEU A 134 -5.17 17.23 4.09
CA LEU A 134 -6.08 16.15 3.68
C LEU A 134 -6.43 15.21 4.83
N THR A 135 -5.46 14.89 5.68
CA THR A 135 -5.69 14.05 6.88
C THR A 135 -6.65 14.74 7.84
N LEU A 136 -6.45 16.05 8.10
CA LEU A 136 -7.32 16.84 8.95
C LEU A 136 -8.74 16.95 8.37
N LEU A 137 -8.87 17.16 7.06
CA LEU A 137 -10.17 17.21 6.37
C LEU A 137 -10.91 15.87 6.46
N LEU A 138 -10.20 14.75 6.29
CA LEU A 138 -10.78 13.42 6.43
C LEU A 138 -11.32 13.19 7.85
N ILE A 139 -10.54 13.54 8.88
CA ILE A 139 -10.96 13.41 10.28
C ILE A 139 -12.12 14.36 10.58
N ALA A 140 -12.07 15.60 10.10
CA ALA A 140 -13.14 16.58 10.27
C ALA A 140 -14.46 16.09 9.64
N ALA A 141 -14.40 15.53 8.43
CA ALA A 141 -15.57 14.93 7.78
C ALA A 141 -16.15 13.76 8.59
N ALA A 142 -15.29 12.91 9.18
CA ALA A 142 -15.75 11.85 10.07
C ALA A 142 -16.41 12.41 11.36
N CYS A 143 -15.87 13.49 11.92
CA CYS A 143 -16.47 14.20 13.05
C CYS A 143 -17.84 14.79 12.69
N GLU A 144 -17.97 15.49 11.56
CA GLU A 144 -19.24 16.06 11.07
C GLU A 144 -20.31 14.96 10.94
N VAL A 145 -19.98 13.86 10.27
CA VAL A 145 -20.95 12.75 10.10
C VAL A 145 -21.33 12.12 11.43
N ALA A 146 -20.35 11.77 12.27
CA ALA A 146 -20.62 11.01 13.49
C ALA A 146 -21.17 11.86 14.63
N LEU A 147 -20.57 13.01 14.90
CA LEU A 147 -20.91 13.87 16.03
C LEU A 147 -22.08 14.78 15.70
N ASP A 148 -22.05 15.45 14.55
CA ASP A 148 -23.08 16.43 14.22
C ASP A 148 -24.32 15.74 13.62
N LEU A 149 -24.20 15.10 12.45
CA LEU A 149 -25.36 14.53 11.77
C LEU A 149 -26.00 13.37 12.54
N LEU A 150 -25.20 12.42 13.03
CA LEU A 150 -25.73 11.22 13.68
C LEU A 150 -26.00 11.44 15.17
N ALA A 151 -24.99 11.81 15.96
CA ALA A 151 -25.13 11.88 17.42
C ALA A 151 -25.86 13.14 17.91
N TRP A 152 -25.71 14.28 17.25
CA TRP A 152 -26.36 15.52 17.67
C TRP A 152 -27.75 15.66 17.04
N GLN A 153 -27.84 15.64 15.71
CA GLN A 153 -29.07 15.91 14.98
C GLN A 153 -30.02 14.70 14.97
N CYS A 154 -29.62 13.57 14.37
CA CYS A 154 -30.53 12.42 14.22
C CYS A 154 -30.90 11.78 15.57
N ALA A 155 -29.91 11.35 16.37
CA ALA A 155 -30.15 10.78 17.70
C ALA A 155 -30.75 11.78 18.69
N GLY A 156 -30.72 13.08 18.37
CA GLY A 156 -31.43 14.14 19.09
C GLY A 156 -32.93 14.13 18.91
N THR A 157 -33.46 13.41 17.92
CA THR A 157 -34.88 13.46 17.55
C THR A 157 -35.54 12.08 17.63
N ALA A 158 -36.72 12.02 18.26
CA ALA A 158 -37.51 10.79 18.35
C ALA A 158 -37.94 10.29 16.96
N ALA A 159 -38.24 11.20 16.02
CA ALA A 159 -38.63 10.85 14.66
C ALA A 159 -37.51 10.12 13.89
N CYS A 160 -36.25 10.57 14.00
CA CYS A 160 -35.13 9.94 13.29
C CYS A 160 -34.73 8.60 13.92
N THR A 161 -34.76 8.50 15.25
CA THR A 161 -34.48 7.25 15.98
C THR A 161 -35.60 6.20 15.81
N ALA A 162 -36.86 6.63 15.64
CA ALA A 162 -37.97 5.74 15.33
C ALA A 162 -37.90 5.20 13.88
N SER A 163 -37.43 6.00 12.92
CA SER A 163 -37.29 5.56 11.52
C SER A 163 -36.08 4.65 11.29
N HIS A 164 -35.06 4.71 12.15
CA HIS A 164 -33.85 3.90 12.06
C HIS A 164 -33.74 2.93 13.24
N SER A 165 -34.12 1.67 13.02
CA SER A 165 -34.18 0.64 14.08
C SER A 165 -32.86 0.42 14.83
N TRP A 166 -31.72 0.68 14.17
CA TRP A 166 -30.36 0.60 14.72
C TRP A 166 -29.97 1.80 15.60
N LEU A 167 -30.69 2.93 15.53
CA LEU A 167 -30.49 4.11 16.39
C LEU A 167 -31.46 4.18 17.57
N ARG A 168 -32.46 3.30 17.61
CA ARG A 168 -33.50 3.28 18.65
C ARG A 168 -32.95 3.12 20.08
N PHE A 169 -31.78 2.51 20.25
CA PHE A 169 -31.15 2.45 21.58
C PHE A 169 -30.76 3.83 22.13
N ALA A 170 -30.54 4.81 21.24
CA ALA A 170 -30.17 6.19 21.56
C ALA A 170 -31.37 7.16 21.56
N GLU A 171 -32.60 6.64 21.63
CA GLU A 171 -33.82 7.45 21.68
C GLU A 171 -33.79 8.49 22.83
N PRO A 172 -34.24 9.74 22.58
CA PRO A 172 -34.34 10.76 23.61
C PRO A 172 -35.14 10.28 24.83
N GLY A 173 -34.59 10.50 26.04
CA GLY A 173 -35.19 10.03 27.30
C GLY A 173 -34.64 8.68 27.79
N GLY A 174 -33.96 7.90 26.93
CA GLY A 174 -33.24 6.69 27.32
C GLY A 174 -31.84 6.96 27.92
N TRP A 175 -31.22 5.92 28.50
CA TRP A 175 -29.87 5.99 29.08
C TRP A 175 -28.80 6.47 28.09
N TRP A 176 -28.88 6.02 26.83
CA TRP A 176 -27.97 6.40 25.75
C TRP A 176 -28.42 7.63 24.96
N GLY A 177 -29.65 8.09 25.14
CA GLY A 177 -30.17 9.31 24.50
C GLY A 177 -29.65 10.61 25.12
N GLN A 178 -29.00 10.53 26.28
CA GLN A 178 -28.34 11.66 26.93
C GLN A 178 -27.27 12.29 26.00
N PRO A 179 -27.27 13.61 25.76
CA PRO A 179 -26.39 14.27 24.78
C PRO A 179 -24.91 13.92 24.94
N GLY A 180 -24.40 13.93 26.18
CA GLY A 180 -23.00 13.60 26.45
C GLY A 180 -22.63 12.16 26.07
N ARG A 181 -23.53 11.19 26.26
CA ARG A 181 -23.26 9.77 26.01
C ARG A 181 -23.33 9.42 24.53
N ARG A 182 -24.32 9.94 23.81
CA ARG A 182 -24.39 9.74 22.36
C ARG A 182 -23.23 10.42 21.63
N LEU A 183 -22.79 11.60 22.08
CA LEU A 183 -21.58 12.24 21.56
C LEU A 183 -20.32 11.43 21.89
N ALA A 184 -20.20 10.89 23.10
CA ALA A 184 -19.09 10.01 23.46
C ALA A 184 -19.05 8.74 22.60
N LEU A 185 -20.20 8.14 22.31
CA LEU A 185 -20.30 7.01 21.36
C LEU A 185 -19.94 7.44 19.93
N GLY A 186 -20.44 8.59 19.47
CA GLY A 186 -20.12 9.14 18.15
C GLY A 186 -18.62 9.42 17.98
N ALA A 187 -17.94 9.86 19.04
CA ALA A 187 -16.50 10.14 19.04
C ALA A 187 -15.64 8.88 18.83
N LEU A 188 -16.19 7.69 19.02
CA LEU A 188 -15.48 6.44 18.74
C LEU A 188 -15.09 6.32 17.28
N LEU A 189 -15.90 6.84 16.34
CA LEU A 189 -15.59 6.77 14.90
C LEU A 189 -14.33 7.57 14.53
N PRO A 190 -14.24 8.90 14.76
CA PRO A 190 -13.03 9.65 14.44
C PRO A 190 -11.82 9.20 15.28
N ALA A 191 -12.02 8.75 16.53
CA ALA A 191 -10.94 8.19 17.35
C ALA A 191 -10.40 6.89 16.76
N ALA A 192 -11.27 5.97 16.35
CA ALA A 192 -10.88 4.72 15.71
C ALA A 192 -10.18 4.97 14.37
N LEU A 193 -10.67 5.90 13.55
CA LEU A 193 -10.03 6.29 12.30
C LEU A 193 -8.62 6.85 12.53
N THR A 194 -8.47 7.73 13.52
CA THR A 194 -7.16 8.31 13.89
C THR A 194 -6.21 7.21 14.39
N GLY A 195 -6.69 6.32 15.27
CA GLY A 195 -5.91 5.20 15.78
C GLY A 195 -5.49 4.22 14.68
N LEU A 196 -6.37 3.96 13.71
CA LEU A 196 -6.07 3.13 12.55
C LEU A 196 -4.97 3.75 11.68
N LEU A 197 -5.09 5.05 11.36
CA LEU A 197 -4.07 5.75 10.58
C LEU A 197 -2.71 5.75 11.28
N TRP A 198 -2.70 5.99 12.60
CA TRP A 198 -1.49 5.92 13.42
C TRP A 198 -0.88 4.50 13.40
N PHE A 199 -1.70 3.47 13.62
CA PHE A 199 -1.26 2.08 13.60
C PHE A 199 -0.65 1.69 12.25
N LEU A 200 -1.32 2.03 11.14
CA LEU A 200 -0.83 1.74 9.81
C LEU A 200 0.48 2.46 9.52
N SER A 201 0.59 3.75 9.88
CA SER A 201 1.81 4.53 9.71
C SER A 201 2.99 3.93 10.47
N ASN A 202 2.77 3.43 11.68
CA ASN A 202 3.83 2.83 12.48
C ASN A 202 4.28 1.47 11.91
N ARG A 203 3.33 0.69 11.41
CA ARG A 203 3.61 -0.64 10.85
C ARG A 203 4.33 -0.56 9.50
N THR A 204 3.96 0.37 8.62
CA THR A 204 4.64 0.55 7.33
C THR A 204 6.06 1.08 7.51
N TRP A 205 6.28 2.02 8.43
CA TRP A 205 7.61 2.53 8.72
C TRP A 205 8.56 1.42 9.20
N SER A 206 8.11 0.58 10.14
CA SER A 206 8.90 -0.55 10.65
C SER A 206 9.21 -1.62 9.61
N ALA A 207 8.37 -1.80 8.58
CA ALA A 207 8.56 -2.85 7.58
C ALA A 207 9.54 -2.43 6.48
N TYR A 208 9.44 -1.19 5.98
CA TYR A 208 10.21 -0.73 4.82
C TYR A 208 11.64 -0.26 5.17
N GLU A 209 11.89 0.31 6.35
CA GLU A 209 13.23 0.74 6.74
C GLU A 209 14.09 -0.39 7.34
N SER A 210 13.51 -1.58 7.55
CA SER A 210 14.23 -2.76 8.06
C SER A 210 15.05 -3.51 7.00
N GLN A 211 14.94 -3.15 5.72
CA GLN A 211 15.72 -3.80 4.67
C GLN A 211 17.12 -3.18 4.59
N THR A 212 18.11 -3.92 5.08
CA THR A 212 19.52 -3.60 4.84
C THR A 212 19.80 -3.77 3.34
N PRO A 213 20.44 -2.80 2.66
CA PRO A 213 20.81 -2.98 1.27
C PRO A 213 21.67 -4.25 1.12
N PRO A 214 21.53 -5.00 0.00
CA PRO A 214 22.39 -6.14 -0.26
C PRO A 214 23.84 -5.68 -0.16
N GLN A 215 24.64 -6.38 0.64
CA GLN A 215 26.07 -6.12 0.70
C GLN A 215 26.66 -6.57 -0.64
N GLU A 216 27.25 -5.62 -1.37
CA GLU A 216 28.08 -5.91 -2.55
C GLU A 216 29.37 -6.64 -2.14
#